data_AF-X1K411-F1
#
_entry.id   AF-X1K411-F1
#
_cell.length_a   1.000
_cell.length_b   1.000
_cell.length_c   1.000
_cell.angle_alpha   90.00
_cell.angle_beta   90.00
_cell.angle_gamma   90.00
#
_symmetry.space_group_name_H-M   'P 1'
#
loop_
_entity.id
_entity.type
_entity.pdbx_description
1 polymer ?
#
loop_
_entity_poly.entity_id
_entity_poly.type
_entity_poly.pdbx_seq_one_letter_code
_entity_poly.pdbx_strand_id
1 'polypeptide(L)'
;GAMVKGEEMVFEGKEKDMYGHKKLGGIGDQVANLLKERSATFNNGRRINVINQRLSYLVRCGDPDAIDSIVPMAYGNLALDLILKDTPGRMVSLRKGKYNDVPIDVVVSTKKVVDLEKYYNKERLRPKYKSFINKPLFIMTSDF
;
A
#
# COMPACT_ATOMS: atom_id res chain seq x y z
N GLY A 1 8.56 8.29 1.38
CA GLY A 1 8.16 7.83 0.03
C GLY A 1 9.20 6.89 -0.52
N ALA A 2 9.06 6.49 -1.78
CA ALA A 2 10.14 5.79 -2.50
C ALA A 2 11.14 6.83 -3.06
N MET A 3 12.42 6.45 -3.14
CA MET A 3 13.50 7.28 -3.68
C MET A 3 14.54 6.40 -4.37
N VAL A 4 15.24 6.95 -5.35
CA VAL A 4 16.41 6.29 -5.94
C VAL A 4 17.53 6.23 -4.90
N LYS A 5 18.26 5.11 -4.84
CA LYS A 5 19.33 4.91 -3.86
C LYS A 5 20.42 5.98 -4.06
N GLY A 6 20.66 6.80 -3.03
CA GLY A 6 21.67 7.86 -3.05
C GLY A 6 21.15 9.22 -3.52
N GLU A 7 19.86 9.32 -3.87
CA GLU A 7 19.21 10.59 -4.21
C GLU A 7 18.33 11.10 -3.07
N GLU A 8 18.00 12.40 -3.13
CA GLU A 8 17.06 13.01 -2.19
C GLU A 8 15.62 12.59 -2.47
N MET A 9 14.77 12.77 -1.45
CA MET A 9 13.35 12.45 -1.55
C MET A 9 12.66 13.36 -2.57
N VAL A 10 11.92 12.75 -3.50
CA VAL A 10 11.23 13.47 -4.58
C VAL A 10 9.87 13.95 -4.13
N PHE A 11 9.60 15.24 -4.34
CA PHE A 11 8.32 15.89 -4.04
C PHE A 11 7.66 16.35 -5.33
N GLU A 12 6.33 16.23 -5.39
CA GLU A 12 5.52 16.67 -6.53
C GLU A 12 5.53 18.21 -6.67
N GLY A 13 5.77 18.92 -5.57
CA GLY A 13 5.85 20.38 -5.53
C GLY A 13 6.35 20.90 -4.17
N LYS A 14 6.37 22.23 -4.03
CA LYS A 14 6.76 22.90 -2.78
C LYS A 14 5.59 23.11 -1.80
N GLU A 15 4.37 22.95 -2.27
CA GLU A 15 3.16 23.08 -1.43
C GLU A 15 3.13 21.99 -0.35
N LYS A 16 2.74 22.43 0.84
CA LYS A 16 2.47 21.57 1.99
C LYS A 16 0.96 21.51 2.18
N ASP A 17 0.45 20.35 2.58
CA ASP A 17 -0.94 20.23 2.98
C ASP A 17 -1.21 20.98 4.30
N MET A 18 -2.48 20.99 4.74
CA MET A 18 -2.92 21.65 5.98
C MET A 18 -2.24 21.11 7.25
N TYR A 19 -1.56 19.97 7.17
CA TYR A 19 -0.83 19.33 8.26
C TYR A 19 0.70 19.50 8.13
N GLY A 20 1.16 20.29 7.15
CA GLY A 20 2.56 20.60 6.93
C GLY A 20 3.34 19.54 6.15
N HIS A 21 2.69 18.51 5.62
CA HIS A 21 3.34 17.47 4.83
C HIS A 21 3.50 17.90 3.37
N LYS A 22 4.71 17.74 2.83
CA LYS A 22 4.96 17.95 1.40
C LYS A 22 4.42 16.77 0.59
N LYS A 23 3.79 17.06 -0.54
CA LYS A 23 3.26 16.03 -1.43
C LYS A 23 4.40 15.25 -2.09
N LEU A 24 4.50 13.97 -1.76
CA LEU A 24 5.46 13.05 -2.37
C LEU A 24 4.99 12.68 -3.78
N GLY A 25 5.91 12.69 -4.75
CA GLY A 25 5.57 12.38 -6.14
C GLY A 25 6.79 12.30 -7.03
N GLY A 26 6.60 11.99 -8.31
CA GLY A 26 7.66 12.03 -9.33
C GLY A 26 8.57 10.79 -9.43
N ILE A 27 8.57 9.89 -8.43
CA ILE A 27 9.39 8.66 -8.50
C ILE A 27 9.07 7.78 -9.72
N GLY A 28 7.81 7.74 -10.15
CA GLY A 28 7.40 7.01 -11.36
C GLY A 28 8.03 7.56 -12.63
N ASP A 29 8.14 8.89 -12.74
CA ASP A 29 8.77 9.54 -13.91
C ASP A 29 10.28 9.32 -13.90
N GLN A 30 10.92 9.40 -12.74
CA GLN A 30 12.34 9.10 -12.61
C GLN A 30 12.65 7.65 -13.02
N VAL A 31 11.86 6.69 -12.52
CA VAL A 31 12.01 5.27 -12.91
C VAL A 31 11.81 5.09 -14.42
N ALA A 32 10.81 5.75 -15.02
CA ALA A 32 10.57 5.68 -16.45
C ALA A 32 11.74 6.23 -17.29
N ASN A 33 12.32 7.36 -16.87
CA ASN A 33 13.50 7.94 -17.52
C ASN A 33 14.72 7.03 -17.40
N LEU A 34 15.00 6.51 -16.19
CA LEU A 34 16.10 5.57 -15.95
C LEU A 34 15.95 4.28 -16.75
N LEU A 35 14.74 3.76 -16.90
CA LEU A 35 14.48 2.59 -17.75
C LEU A 35 14.82 2.88 -19.21
N LYS A 36 14.38 4.03 -19.74
CA LYS A 36 14.65 4.42 -21.13
C LYS A 36 16.15 4.58 -21.38
N GLU A 37 16.88 5.23 -20.48
CA GLU A 37 18.32 5.44 -20.57
C GLU A 37 19.12 4.13 -20.47
N ARG A 38 18.80 3.29 -19.47
CA ARG A 38 19.55 2.06 -19.19
C ARG A 38 19.17 0.89 -20.08
N SER A 39 17.99 0.92 -20.71
CA SER A 39 17.50 -0.20 -21.53
C SER A 39 18.47 -0.63 -22.62
N ALA A 40 19.17 0.31 -23.26
CA ALA A 40 20.13 0.00 -24.32
C ALA A 40 21.29 -0.88 -23.83
N THR A 41 21.75 -0.71 -22.59
CA THR A 41 22.80 -1.52 -21.97
C THR A 41 22.39 -2.99 -21.81
N PHE A 42 21.10 -3.26 -21.67
CA PHE A 42 20.55 -4.61 -21.45
C PHE A 42 19.81 -5.16 -22.68
N ASN A 43 19.84 -4.46 -23.82
CA ASN A 43 19.06 -4.78 -25.00
C ASN A 43 19.84 -4.52 -26.30
N ASN A 44 21.10 -5.00 -26.37
CA ASN A 44 21.95 -4.93 -27.56
C ASN A 44 22.04 -3.51 -28.19
N GLY A 45 22.15 -2.48 -27.36
CA GLY A 45 22.21 -1.09 -27.81
C GLY A 45 20.86 -0.48 -28.23
N ARG A 46 19.78 -1.25 -28.26
CA ARG A 46 18.45 -0.77 -28.64
C ARG A 46 17.69 -0.23 -27.42
N ARG A 47 17.36 1.07 -27.46
CA ARG A 47 16.51 1.69 -26.45
C ARG A 47 15.09 1.12 -26.49
N ILE A 48 14.50 0.94 -25.32
CA ILE A 48 13.10 0.57 -25.12
C ILE A 48 12.32 1.82 -24.73
N ASN A 49 11.20 2.08 -25.41
CA ASN A 49 10.31 3.17 -25.05
C ASN A 49 9.43 2.77 -23.86
N VAL A 50 9.12 3.75 -23.01
CA VAL A 50 8.34 3.56 -21.78
C VAL A 50 7.09 4.42 -21.85
N ILE A 51 5.95 3.84 -21.48
CA ILE A 51 4.72 4.57 -21.21
C ILE A 51 4.57 4.64 -19.70
N ASN A 52 4.53 5.85 -19.15
CA ASN A 52 4.28 6.08 -17.73
C ASN A 52 2.82 6.53 -17.54
N GLN A 53 2.06 5.81 -16.71
CA GLN A 53 0.67 6.12 -16.41
C GLN A 53 0.49 6.41 -14.91
N ARG A 54 0.08 7.64 -14.60
CA ARG A 54 -0.24 8.05 -13.23
C ARG A 54 -1.71 7.76 -12.94
N LEU A 55 -1.97 6.61 -12.32
CA LEU A 55 -3.35 6.19 -12.06
C LEU A 55 -4.04 7.02 -10.96
N SER A 56 -3.31 7.42 -9.91
CA SER A 56 -3.77 8.35 -8.85
C SER A 56 -5.25 8.17 -8.42
N TYR A 57 -6.15 9.07 -8.83
CA TYR A 57 -7.57 9.01 -8.47
C TYR A 57 -8.32 7.84 -9.13
N LEU A 58 -7.87 7.35 -10.29
CA LEU A 58 -8.52 6.25 -11.01
C LEU A 58 -8.58 4.97 -10.18
N VAL A 59 -7.57 4.68 -9.36
CA VAL A 59 -7.58 3.50 -8.47
C VAL A 59 -8.39 3.71 -7.19
N ARG A 60 -8.90 4.92 -6.94
CA ARG A 60 -9.68 5.27 -5.74
C ARG A 60 -11.14 5.61 -6.02
N CYS A 61 -11.52 5.73 -7.29
CA CYS A 61 -12.88 6.09 -7.71
C CYS A 61 -13.60 4.95 -8.44
N GLY A 62 -13.04 3.74 -8.45
CA GLY A 62 -13.72 2.56 -8.98
C GLY A 62 -14.76 2.02 -8.00
N ASP A 63 -15.71 1.26 -8.51
CA ASP A 63 -16.69 0.55 -7.67
C ASP A 63 -15.97 -0.44 -6.74
N PRO A 64 -16.42 -0.58 -5.48
CA PRO A 64 -15.84 -1.54 -4.56
C PRO A 64 -16.07 -2.96 -5.07
N ASP A 65 -15.10 -3.85 -4.79
CA ASP A 65 -15.31 -5.27 -5.02
C ASP A 65 -16.27 -5.88 -3.97
N ALA A 66 -16.53 -7.18 -4.06
CA ALA A 66 -17.45 -7.86 -3.15
C ALA A 66 -17.03 -7.76 -1.67
N ILE A 67 -15.71 -7.83 -1.38
CA ILE A 67 -15.20 -7.74 -0.01
C ILE A 67 -15.24 -6.29 0.46
N ASP A 68 -14.83 -5.35 -0.40
CA ASP A 68 -14.88 -3.90 -0.14
C ASP A 68 -16.32 -3.38 -0.02
N SER A 69 -17.31 -4.14 -0.50
CA SER A 69 -18.73 -3.83 -0.28
C SER A 69 -19.24 -4.33 1.07
N ILE A 70 -18.74 -5.48 1.55
CA ILE A 70 -19.23 -6.13 2.79
C ILE A 70 -18.53 -5.58 4.03
N VAL A 71 -17.20 -5.46 3.99
CA VAL A 71 -16.38 -5.13 5.16
C VAL A 71 -16.71 -3.73 5.73
N PRO A 72 -16.86 -2.67 4.93
CA PRO A 72 -17.23 -1.35 5.46
C PRO A 72 -18.60 -1.32 6.12
N MET A 73 -19.58 -2.06 5.60
CA MET A 73 -20.90 -2.19 6.23
C MET A 73 -20.78 -2.81 7.63
N ALA A 74 -20.05 -3.93 7.74
CA ALA A 74 -19.82 -4.58 9.03
C ALA A 74 -19.06 -3.65 9.99
N TYR A 75 -18.06 -2.91 9.50
CA TYR A 75 -17.31 -1.94 10.30
C TYR A 75 -18.20 -0.83 10.85
N GLY A 76 -19.09 -0.28 10.02
CA GLY A 76 -20.03 0.76 10.44
C GLY A 76 -20.97 0.29 11.56
N ASN A 77 -21.55 -0.91 11.40
CA ASN A 77 -22.44 -1.49 12.42
C ASN A 77 -21.69 -1.76 13.74
N LEU A 78 -20.50 -2.37 13.68
CA LEU A 78 -19.71 -2.64 14.87
C LEU A 78 -19.23 -1.35 15.57
N ALA A 79 -18.91 -0.31 14.79
CA ALA A 79 -18.57 0.99 15.36
C ALA A 79 -19.77 1.60 16.09
N LEU A 80 -20.98 1.48 15.53
CA LEU A 80 -22.21 1.91 16.21
C LEU A 80 -22.46 1.11 17.49
N ASP A 81 -22.26 -0.20 17.47
CA ASP A 81 -22.38 -1.05 18.67
C ASP A 81 -21.44 -0.60 19.80
N LEU A 82 -20.20 -0.19 19.46
CA LEU A 82 -19.25 0.34 20.44
C LEU A 82 -19.71 1.67 21.04
N ILE A 83 -20.33 2.53 20.24
CA ILE A 83 -20.93 3.80 20.71
C ILE A 83 -22.09 3.51 21.65
N LEU A 84 -23.00 2.59 21.28
CA LEU A 84 -24.15 2.21 22.09
C LEU A 84 -23.75 1.54 23.42
N LYS A 85 -22.60 0.87 23.45
CA LYS A 85 -21.99 0.28 24.64
C LYS A 85 -21.15 1.27 25.46
N ASP A 86 -21.15 2.55 25.10
CA ASP A 86 -20.37 3.61 25.74
C ASP A 86 -18.88 3.23 25.90
N THR A 87 -18.30 2.66 24.83
CA THR A 87 -16.91 2.18 24.82
C THR A 87 -16.06 2.99 23.81
N PRO A 88 -15.74 4.27 24.11
CA PRO A 88 -14.98 5.13 23.20
C PRO A 88 -13.50 4.75 23.10
N GLY A 89 -12.78 5.36 22.15
CA GLY A 89 -11.33 5.20 22.00
C GLY A 89 -10.89 3.88 21.34
N ARG A 90 -11.81 3.23 20.62
CA ARG A 90 -11.58 1.93 19.98
C ARG A 90 -11.82 2.00 18.47
N MET A 91 -11.09 1.19 17.72
CA MET A 91 -11.17 1.08 16.27
C MET A 91 -11.55 -0.34 15.87
N VAL A 92 -12.57 -0.48 15.02
CA VAL A 92 -12.96 -1.76 14.44
C VAL A 92 -11.87 -2.25 13.50
N SER A 93 -11.63 -3.56 13.51
CA SER A 93 -10.55 -4.24 12.80
C SER A 93 -11.00 -5.61 12.30
N LEU A 94 -10.32 -6.11 11.26
CA LEU A 94 -10.49 -7.45 10.72
C LEU A 94 -9.15 -8.18 10.84
N ARG A 95 -9.11 -9.24 11.65
CA ARG A 95 -7.88 -10.01 11.91
C ARG A 95 -8.16 -11.50 11.79
N LYS A 96 -7.34 -12.19 10.97
CA LYS A 96 -7.49 -13.64 10.71
C LYS A 96 -8.93 -14.01 10.28
N GLY A 97 -9.56 -13.16 9.47
CA GLY A 97 -10.94 -13.37 8.98
C GLY A 97 -12.03 -13.14 10.03
N LYS A 98 -11.71 -12.58 11.20
CA LYS A 98 -12.68 -12.26 12.26
C LYS A 98 -12.71 -10.77 12.54
N TYR A 99 -13.91 -10.21 12.64
CA TYR A 99 -14.10 -8.84 13.09
C TYR A 99 -13.79 -8.73 14.58
N ASN A 100 -13.15 -7.63 14.97
CA ASN A 100 -12.77 -7.32 16.33
C ASN A 100 -12.61 -5.81 16.48
N ASP A 101 -12.29 -5.33 17.67
CA ASP A 101 -11.96 -3.93 17.91
C ASP A 101 -10.73 -3.81 18.82
N VAL A 102 -9.97 -2.74 18.64
CA VAL A 102 -8.70 -2.50 19.33
C VAL A 102 -8.61 -1.07 19.86
N PRO A 103 -7.93 -0.81 20.99
CA PRO A 103 -7.68 0.55 21.45
C PRO A 103 -6.92 1.35 20.39
N ILE A 104 -7.28 2.63 20.21
CA ILE A 104 -6.66 3.49 19.19
C ILE A 104 -5.15 3.68 19.42
N ASP A 105 -4.72 3.67 20.68
CA ASP A 105 -3.30 3.80 21.09
C ASP A 105 -2.44 2.66 20.53
N VAL A 106 -3.03 1.46 20.40
CA VAL A 106 -2.34 0.31 19.82
C VAL A 106 -2.14 0.50 18.32
N VAL A 107 -3.12 1.09 17.63
CA VAL A 107 -3.07 1.30 16.17
C VAL A 107 -1.98 2.30 15.79
N VAL A 108 -1.80 3.37 16.56
CA VAL A 108 -0.78 4.39 16.29
C VAL A 108 0.64 3.94 16.66
N SER A 109 0.77 2.92 17.52
CA SER A 109 2.07 2.44 18.01
C SER A 109 2.87 1.67 16.96
N THR A 110 2.21 1.01 16.00
CA THR A 110 2.88 0.11 15.06
C THR A 110 2.37 0.31 13.64
N LYS A 111 3.31 0.28 12.69
CA LYS A 111 2.99 0.36 11.26
C LYS A 111 3.04 -1.02 10.64
N LYS A 112 1.93 -1.43 10.00
CA LYS A 112 1.89 -2.65 9.18
C LYS A 112 2.76 -2.45 7.94
N VAL A 113 3.87 -3.19 7.85
CA VAL A 113 4.79 -3.20 6.69
C VAL A 113 4.80 -4.56 6.03
N VAL A 114 5.10 -4.58 4.73
CA VAL A 114 5.22 -5.82 3.96
C VAL A 114 6.47 -6.58 4.42
N ASP A 115 6.30 -7.85 4.76
CA ASP A 115 7.42 -8.76 5.01
C ASP A 115 8.00 -9.23 3.67
N LEU A 116 9.11 -8.61 3.27
CA LEU A 116 9.77 -8.91 1.99
C LEU A 116 10.39 -10.30 1.97
N GLU A 117 10.96 -10.76 3.09
CA GLU A 117 11.60 -12.08 3.14
C GLU A 117 10.57 -13.19 3.06
N LYS A 118 9.41 -13.00 3.71
CA LYS A 118 8.33 -13.98 3.65
C LYS A 118 7.62 -13.99 2.30
N TYR A 119 7.30 -12.82 1.75
CA TYR A 119 6.35 -12.72 0.65
C TYR A 119 6.95 -12.42 -0.73
N TYR A 120 8.18 -11.90 -0.82
CA TYR A 120 8.75 -11.45 -2.09
C TYR A 120 10.09 -12.12 -2.42
N ASN A 121 10.31 -12.36 -3.70
CA ASN A 121 11.65 -12.61 -4.23
C ASN A 121 12.26 -11.25 -4.60
N LYS A 122 13.30 -10.84 -3.87
CA LYS A 122 13.96 -9.53 -4.04
C LYS A 122 14.76 -9.43 -5.35
N GLU A 123 15.31 -10.54 -5.84
CA GLU A 123 16.08 -10.56 -7.10
C GLU A 123 15.18 -10.41 -8.32
N ARG A 124 14.01 -11.07 -8.29
CA ARG A 124 13.05 -11.08 -9.39
C ARG A 124 11.91 -10.07 -9.25
N LEU A 125 11.90 -9.29 -8.16
CA LEU A 125 10.91 -8.25 -7.85
C LEU A 125 9.45 -8.73 -7.97
N ARG A 126 9.15 -9.95 -7.48
CA ARG A 126 7.80 -10.55 -7.57
C ARG A 126 7.40 -11.30 -6.30
N PRO A 127 6.10 -11.50 -6.04
CA PRO A 127 5.65 -12.33 -4.92
C PRO A 127 6.10 -13.79 -5.03
N LYS A 128 6.21 -14.46 -3.88
CA LYS A 128 6.46 -15.90 -3.76
C LYS A 128 5.14 -16.67 -3.83
N TYR A 129 4.85 -17.25 -4.99
CA TYR A 129 3.63 -18.07 -5.22
C TYR A 129 3.74 -19.54 -4.72
N LYS A 130 4.68 -19.84 -3.83
CA LYS A 130 4.86 -21.21 -3.31
C LYS A 130 3.93 -21.42 -2.11
N SER A 131 3.19 -22.54 -2.14
CA SER A 131 2.32 -23.07 -1.06
C SER A 131 1.39 -22.04 -0.41
N PHE A 132 0.09 -22.15 -0.70
CA PHE A 132 -0.95 -21.27 -0.14
C PHE A 132 -1.65 -21.87 1.07
N ILE A 133 -1.30 -23.10 1.45
CA ILE A 133 -1.91 -23.76 2.61
C ILE A 133 -1.70 -22.91 3.87
N ASN A 134 -2.76 -22.70 4.63
CA ASN A 134 -2.78 -21.89 5.86
C ASN A 134 -2.34 -20.42 5.70
N LYS A 135 -2.29 -19.88 4.47
CA LYS A 135 -2.04 -18.46 4.24
C LYS A 135 -3.37 -17.68 4.21
N PRO A 136 -3.36 -16.40 4.64
CA PRO A 136 -4.54 -15.56 4.51
C PRO A 136 -4.89 -15.35 3.03
N LEU A 137 -6.18 -15.09 2.76
CA LEU A 137 -6.70 -14.76 1.43
C LEU A 137 -5.84 -13.71 0.74
N PHE A 138 -5.46 -12.67 1.48
CA PHE A 138 -4.53 -11.64 1.04
C PHE A 138 -3.09 -11.98 1.44
N ILE A 139 -2.39 -12.68 0.54
CA ILE A 139 -1.03 -13.21 0.71
C ILE A 139 0.05 -12.14 0.96
N MET A 140 -0.28 -10.85 0.89
CA MET A 140 0.64 -9.73 1.11
C MET A 140 0.41 -9.03 2.46
N THR A 141 -0.53 -9.54 3.27
CA THR A 141 -0.77 -9.01 4.61
C THR A 141 0.19 -9.65 5.61
N SER A 142 0.90 -8.81 6.38
CA SER A 142 1.73 -9.28 7.50
C SER A 142 0.87 -9.95 8.57
N ASP A 143 1.45 -10.90 9.31
CA ASP A 143 0.75 -11.73 10.31
C ASP A 143 0.34 -10.99 11.58
N PHE A 144 0.75 -9.72 11.70
CA PHE A 144 0.37 -8.84 12.80
C PHE A 144 -1.04 -8.29 12.59
#